data_AF-A0A072U674-F1
#
_entry.id   AF-A0A072U674-F1
#
_cell.length_a   1.000
_cell.length_b   1.000
_cell.length_c   1.000
_cell.angle_alpha   90.00
_cell.angle_beta   90.00
_cell.angle_gamma   90.00
#
_symmetry.space_group_name_H-M   'P 1'
#
loop_
_entity.id
_entity.type
_entity.pdbx_description
1 polymer ?
#
loop_
_entity_poly.entity_id
_entity_poly.type
_entity_poly.pdbx_seq_one_letter_code
_entity_poly.pdbx_strand_id
1 'polypeptide(L)'
;MTQPDFGLDDPLHDLSLGVSRDCLCILAHANDSLDIWVMKYYGNKDSWNKLFAIPFMELCYNGIGFFSLLYISEEDGQVFFDLNYEVYVYNYKNRTLKIPKIQGLPSNRSLSSIQRMVVQPQPWLPGSCVTQGMLVMLTINKHLRVCE
;
A
#
# COMPACT_ATOMS: atom_id res chain seq x y z
N MET A 1 3.90 -18.83 -8.16
CA MET A 1 4.30 -18.08 -6.93
C MET A 1 3.75 -18.84 -5.73
N THR A 2 4.51 -18.95 -4.64
CA THR A 2 4.05 -19.60 -3.41
C THR A 2 3.23 -18.62 -2.58
N GLN A 3 1.94 -18.88 -2.39
CA GLN A 3 1.04 -18.10 -1.53
C GLN A 3 1.23 -18.48 -0.06
N PRO A 4 1.08 -17.55 0.91
CA PRO A 4 1.06 -17.89 2.33
C PRO A 4 -0.10 -18.84 2.63
N ASP A 5 0.07 -19.63 3.70
CA ASP A 5 -1.10 -20.19 4.38
C ASP A 5 -1.70 -19.07 5.24
N PHE A 6 -2.86 -18.57 4.82
CA PHE A 6 -3.53 -17.48 5.51
C PHE A 6 -4.18 -17.94 6.82
N GLY A 7 -4.34 -19.26 7.04
CA GLY A 7 -4.94 -19.81 8.26
C GLY A 7 -6.38 -19.33 8.48
N LEU A 8 -7.13 -19.09 7.40
CA LEU A 8 -8.52 -18.66 7.45
C LEU A 8 -9.45 -19.85 7.15
N ASP A 9 -10.52 -19.97 7.94
CA ASP A 9 -11.57 -20.96 7.70
C ASP A 9 -12.42 -20.61 6.47
N ASP A 10 -12.57 -19.30 6.21
CA ASP A 10 -13.30 -18.76 5.07
C ASP A 10 -12.35 -18.29 3.95
N PRO A 11 -12.79 -18.33 2.67
CA PRO A 11 -11.99 -17.85 1.56
C PRO A 11 -11.76 -16.34 1.66
N LEU A 12 -10.55 -15.91 1.33
CA LEU A 12 -10.25 -14.49 1.15
C LEU A 12 -11.18 -13.88 0.11
N HIS A 13 -11.65 -12.67 0.40
CA HIS A 13 -12.47 -11.92 -0.54
C HIS A 13 -11.65 -11.33 -1.68
N ASP A 14 -10.44 -10.83 -1.38
CA ASP A 14 -9.52 -10.24 -2.36
C ASP A 14 -8.09 -10.20 -1.81
N LEU A 15 -7.10 -10.01 -2.70
CA LEU A 15 -5.70 -9.80 -2.32
C LEU A 15 -4.99 -8.84 -3.28
N SER A 16 -3.98 -8.15 -2.76
CA SER A 16 -3.14 -7.22 -3.50
C SER A 16 -1.68 -7.52 -3.23
N LEU A 17 -0.90 -7.67 -4.31
CA LEU A 17 0.53 -7.97 -4.25
C LEU A 17 1.32 -6.66 -4.34
N GLY A 18 2.28 -6.49 -3.43
CA GLY A 18 3.18 -5.33 -3.41
C GLY A 18 4.62 -5.74 -3.12
N VAL A 19 5.53 -4.78 -3.26
CA VAL A 19 6.93 -4.93 -2.85
C VAL A 19 7.29 -3.76 -1.97
N SER A 20 7.90 -4.02 -0.82
CA SER A 20 8.40 -2.99 0.09
C SER A 20 9.76 -3.39 0.63
N ARG A 21 10.75 -2.48 0.50
CA ARG A 21 12.17 -2.73 0.86
C ARG A 21 12.67 -4.10 0.37
N ASP A 22 12.45 -4.39 -0.91
CA ASP A 22 12.84 -5.65 -1.57
C ASP A 22 12.16 -6.93 -1.04
N CYS A 23 11.25 -6.82 -0.10
CA CYS A 23 10.42 -7.93 0.37
C CYS A 23 9.10 -7.97 -0.42
N LEU A 24 8.68 -9.18 -0.81
CA LEU A 24 7.37 -9.40 -1.40
C LEU A 24 6.31 -9.32 -0.30
N CYS A 25 5.24 -8.56 -0.54
CA CYS A 25 4.19 -8.32 0.44
C CYS A 25 2.81 -8.64 -0.15
N ILE A 26 1.89 -9.08 0.69
CA ILE A 26 0.48 -9.26 0.34
C ILE A 26 -0.38 -8.47 1.32
N LEU A 27 -1.35 -7.73 0.78
CA LEU A 27 -2.53 -7.30 1.53
C LEU A 27 -3.63 -8.30 1.22
N ALA A 28 -4.25 -8.84 2.25
CA ALA A 28 -5.31 -9.83 2.13
C ALA A 28 -6.57 -9.35 2.83
N HIS A 29 -7.68 -9.34 2.11
CA HIS A 29 -8.99 -8.98 2.64
C HIS A 29 -9.59 -10.22 3.33
N ALA A 30 -9.34 -10.34 4.63
CA ALA A 30 -9.96 -11.35 5.49
C ALA A 30 -11.39 -10.91 5.86
N ASN A 31 -12.10 -11.69 6.68
CA ASN A 31 -13.50 -11.42 7.01
C ASN A 31 -13.71 -10.07 7.73
N ASP A 32 -12.85 -9.73 8.67
CA ASP A 32 -12.98 -8.55 9.54
C ASP A 32 -11.73 -7.65 9.54
N SER A 33 -10.70 -8.00 8.77
CA SER A 33 -9.45 -7.27 8.72
C SER A 33 -8.77 -7.25 7.35
N LEU A 34 -7.98 -6.19 7.13
CA LEU A 34 -6.96 -6.16 6.10
C LEU A 34 -5.65 -6.69 6.69
N ASP A 35 -5.24 -7.87 6.25
CA ASP A 35 -4.05 -8.55 6.74
C ASP A 35 -2.83 -8.22 5.88
N ILE A 36 -1.71 -7.87 6.53
CA ILE A 36 -0.45 -7.57 5.84
C ILE A 36 0.52 -8.72 6.08
N TRP A 37 0.96 -9.33 4.98
CA TRP A 37 1.90 -10.44 4.96
C TRP A 37 3.19 -10.05 4.24
N VAL A 38 4.33 -10.52 4.72
CA VAL A 38 5.63 -10.29 4.11
C VAL A 38 6.40 -11.61 3.97
N MET A 39 7.00 -11.83 2.80
CA MET A 39 7.88 -12.96 2.54
C MET A 39 9.30 -12.57 2.91
N LYS A 40 9.85 -13.18 3.97
CA LYS A 40 11.23 -12.91 4.42
C LYS A 40 12.28 -13.45 3.47
N TYR A 41 12.03 -14.60 2.84
CA TYR A 41 12.95 -15.25 1.92
C TYR A 41 12.25 -15.55 0.60
N TYR A 42 12.68 -14.85 -0.45
CA TYR A 42 12.04 -14.96 -1.76
C TYR A 42 11.96 -16.41 -2.24
N GLY A 43 10.76 -16.85 -2.66
CA GLY A 43 10.50 -18.20 -3.16
C GLY A 43 10.30 -19.27 -2.08
N ASN A 44 10.53 -18.96 -0.79
CA ASN A 44 10.25 -19.87 0.30
C ASN A 44 8.84 -19.62 0.85
N LYS A 45 7.93 -20.58 0.63
CA LYS A 45 6.55 -20.54 1.13
C LYS A 45 6.47 -20.37 2.65
N ASP A 46 7.36 -21.01 3.39
CA ASP A 46 7.31 -21.03 4.86
C ASP A 46 7.89 -19.74 5.47
N SER A 47 8.43 -18.85 4.63
CA SER A 47 8.97 -17.57 5.05
C SER A 47 7.93 -16.44 5.08
N TRP A 48 6.70 -16.73 4.64
CA TRP A 48 5.59 -15.80 4.78
C TRP A 48 5.28 -15.59 6.26
N ASN A 49 5.21 -14.32 6.65
CA ASN A 49 4.89 -13.93 8.01
C ASN A 49 3.82 -12.84 7.98
N LYS A 50 2.72 -13.06 8.69
CA LYS A 50 1.73 -12.02 8.97
C LYS A 50 2.37 -10.98 9.88
N LEU A 51 2.49 -9.73 9.42
CA LEU A 51 3.03 -8.65 10.23
C LEU A 51 1.99 -8.13 11.22
N PHE A 52 0.80 -7.79 10.72
CA PHE A 52 -0.33 -7.31 11.53
C PHE A 52 -1.63 -7.35 10.69
N ALA A 53 -2.75 -7.13 11.37
CA ALA A 53 -4.09 -7.04 10.79
C ALA A 53 -4.68 -5.66 11.13
N ILE A 54 -5.29 -5.00 10.16
CA ILE A 54 -6.01 -3.74 10.36
C ILE A 54 -7.51 -4.05 10.38
N PRO A 55 -8.19 -3.94 11.55
CA PRO A 55 -9.64 -4.19 11.62
C PRO A 55 -10.43 -3.23 10.71
N PHE A 56 -11.43 -3.71 9.97
CA PHE A 56 -12.24 -2.84 9.09
C PHE A 56 -13.02 -1.77 9.86
N MET A 57 -13.32 -2.02 11.14
CA MET A 57 -13.91 -1.01 12.01
C MET A 57 -13.02 0.23 12.15
N GLU A 58 -11.69 0.07 12.12
CA GLU A 58 -10.73 1.18 12.18
C GLU A 58 -10.66 1.94 10.85
N LEU A 59 -10.97 1.27 9.74
CA LEU A 59 -10.99 1.84 8.38
C LEU A 59 -12.30 2.57 8.05
N CYS A 60 -13.30 2.57 8.95
CA CYS A 60 -14.66 3.05 8.67
C CYS A 60 -15.24 2.46 7.37
N TYR A 61 -14.84 1.22 7.07
CA TYR A 61 -15.02 0.61 5.78
C TYR A 61 -16.25 -0.32 5.78
N ASN A 62 -17.11 -0.18 4.78
CA ASN A 62 -18.45 -0.77 4.75
C ASN A 62 -18.70 -1.69 3.54
N GLY A 63 -17.68 -2.18 2.84
CA GLY A 63 -17.89 -2.96 1.62
C GLY A 63 -16.66 -3.66 1.06
N ILE A 64 -16.64 -3.85 -0.26
CA ILE A 64 -15.49 -4.37 -1.04
C ILE A 64 -15.00 -3.22 -1.92
N GLY A 65 -13.70 -3.11 -2.12
CA GLY A 65 -13.05 -1.91 -2.64
C GLY A 65 -11.56 -2.14 -2.82
N PHE A 66 -10.97 -1.37 -3.71
CA PHE A 66 -9.59 -1.59 -4.13
C PHE A 66 -8.62 -1.19 -3.04
N PHE A 67 -7.69 -2.09 -2.69
CA PHE A 67 -6.58 -1.78 -1.81
C PHE A 67 -5.23 -2.13 -2.45
N SER A 68 -4.21 -1.33 -2.13
CA SER A 68 -2.85 -1.55 -2.61
C SER A 68 -1.84 -1.16 -1.55
N LEU A 69 -0.82 -1.99 -1.35
CA LEU A 69 0.30 -1.62 -0.51
C LEU A 69 1.15 -0.59 -1.23
N LEU A 70 1.52 0.48 -0.53
CA LEU A 70 2.46 1.47 -1.02
C LEU A 70 3.81 1.29 -0.34
N TYR A 71 3.82 1.24 0.99
CA TYR A 71 5.08 1.18 1.74
C TYR A 71 4.85 0.70 3.17
N ILE A 72 5.82 -0.03 3.71
CA ILE A 72 5.89 -0.40 5.12
C ILE A 72 7.12 0.32 5.69
N SER A 73 6.99 1.08 6.79
CA SER A 73 8.09 1.58 7.63
C SER A 73 8.14 0.73 8.91
N GLU A 74 9.15 -0.12 9.05
CA GLU A 74 9.34 -0.90 10.29
C GLU A 74 9.83 -0.03 11.45
N GLU A 75 10.69 0.93 11.15
CA GLU A 75 11.26 1.89 12.10
C GLU A 75 10.15 2.71 12.77
N ASP A 76 9.28 3.34 11.99
CA ASP A 76 8.17 4.14 12.52
C ASP A 76 6.96 3.30 12.94
N GLY A 77 6.95 2.03 12.54
CA GLY A 77 5.81 1.15 12.71
C GLY A 77 4.58 1.59 11.91
N GLN A 78 4.79 2.07 10.68
CA GLN A 78 3.75 2.64 9.83
C GLN A 78 3.58 1.86 8.55
N VAL A 79 2.36 1.79 8.02
CA VAL A 79 2.06 1.25 6.70
C VAL A 79 1.20 2.22 5.91
N PHE A 80 1.66 2.48 4.70
CA PHE A 80 1.02 3.30 3.70
C PHE A 80 0.32 2.38 2.72
N PHE A 81 -0.96 2.58 2.53
CA PHE A 81 -1.75 1.83 1.58
C PHE A 81 -2.80 2.73 0.95
N ASP A 82 -3.13 2.44 -0.30
CA ASP A 82 -4.31 3.00 -0.93
C ASP A 82 -5.51 2.14 -0.57
N LEU A 83 -6.63 2.78 -0.24
CA LEU A 83 -7.95 2.17 -0.12
C LEU A 83 -8.96 3.07 -0.82
N ASN A 84 -9.64 2.56 -1.84
CA ASN A 84 -10.62 3.33 -2.63
C ASN A 84 -10.09 4.70 -3.07
N TYR A 85 -8.85 4.72 -3.57
CA TYR A 85 -8.16 5.92 -4.05
C TYR A 85 -7.83 6.95 -2.94
N GLU A 86 -7.92 6.60 -1.65
CA GLU A 86 -7.35 7.33 -0.51
C GLU A 86 -6.09 6.67 0.00
N VAL A 87 -5.02 7.46 0.15
CA VAL A 87 -3.85 7.02 0.89
C VAL A 87 -4.17 7.07 2.37
N TYR A 88 -3.91 5.97 3.06
CA TYR A 88 -3.99 5.85 4.50
C TYR A 88 -2.61 5.53 5.07
N VAL A 89 -2.36 6.05 6.28
CA VAL A 89 -1.21 5.69 7.11
C VAL A 89 -1.75 5.02 8.35
N TYR A 90 -1.43 3.74 8.51
CA TYR A 90 -1.73 2.99 9.72
C TYR A 90 -0.48 2.80 10.54
N ASN A 91 -0.49 3.25 11.79
CA ASN A 91 0.57 2.93 12.73
C ASN A 91 0.17 1.69 13.55
N TYR A 92 0.83 0.57 13.31
CA TYR A 92 0.50 -0.70 13.96
C TYR A 92 1.04 -0.82 15.39
N LYS A 93 1.96 0.07 15.81
CA LYS A 93 2.47 0.11 17.19
C LYS A 93 1.44 0.68 18.15
N ASN A 94 0.68 1.69 17.71
CA ASN A 94 -0.33 2.37 18.54
C ASN A 94 -1.77 2.27 18.00
N ARG A 95 -1.99 1.54 16.90
CA ARG A 95 -3.29 1.31 16.25
C ARG A 95 -4.01 2.61 15.88
N THR A 96 -3.29 3.50 15.21
CA THR A 96 -3.89 4.76 14.72
C THR A 96 -3.90 4.81 13.20
N LEU A 97 -5.06 5.19 12.66
CA LEU A 97 -5.24 5.44 11.23
C LEU A 97 -5.29 6.94 10.96
N LYS A 98 -4.57 7.39 9.93
CA LYS A 98 -4.54 8.80 9.51
C LYS A 98 -4.60 8.88 7.99
N ILE A 99 -5.27 9.90 7.49
CA ILE A 99 -5.16 10.32 6.09
C ILE A 99 -4.07 11.39 6.03
N PRO A 100 -2.93 11.14 5.35
CA PRO A 100 -1.83 12.08 5.32
C PRO A 100 -2.22 13.31 4.48
N LYS A 101 -1.90 14.50 4.97
CA LYS A 101 -1.99 15.74 4.18
C LYS A 101 -0.79 15.82 3.26
N ILE A 102 -0.89 15.23 2.08
CA ILE A 102 0.17 15.28 1.07
C ILE A 102 0.02 16.59 0.28
N GLN A 103 0.98 17.50 0.47
CA GLN A 103 1.04 18.74 -0.30
C GLN A 103 1.31 18.41 -1.77
N GLY A 104 0.49 18.98 -2.67
CA GLY A 104 0.54 18.73 -4.12
C GLY A 104 -0.49 17.71 -4.63
N LEU A 105 -1.24 17.04 -3.76
CA LEU A 105 -2.42 16.26 -4.17
C LEU A 105 -3.67 17.16 -4.11
N PRO A 106 -4.42 17.34 -5.22
CA PRO A 106 -5.63 18.15 -5.20
C PRO A 106 -6.67 17.54 -4.26
N SER A 107 -7.25 18.39 -3.41
CA SER A 107 -8.22 18.02 -2.36
C SER A 107 -9.56 17.50 -2.89
N ASN A 108 -9.80 17.59 -4.20
CA ASN A 108 -11.02 17.15 -4.83
C ASN A 108 -10.71 16.02 -5.83
N ARG A 109 -10.92 14.78 -5.41
CA ARG A 109 -10.70 13.55 -6.19
C ARG A 109 -11.80 13.36 -7.24
N SER A 110 -11.94 14.32 -8.14
CA SER A 110 -12.63 14.10 -9.41
C SER A 110 -11.65 13.42 -10.36
N LEU A 111 -12.11 12.33 -11.01
CA LEU A 111 -11.35 11.52 -11.96
C LEU A 111 -10.60 12.35 -13.03
N SER A 112 -11.10 13.54 -13.35
CA SER A 112 -10.49 14.47 -14.32
C SER A 112 -9.16 15.09 -13.84
N SER A 113 -8.97 15.25 -12.53
CA SER A 113 -7.75 15.85 -11.96
C SER A 113 -6.57 14.87 -11.97
N ILE A 114 -6.83 13.58 -11.75
CA ILE A 114 -5.81 12.53 -11.87
C ILE A 114 -5.35 12.43 -13.32
N GLN A 115 -6.27 12.44 -14.28
CA GLN A 115 -5.95 12.38 -15.71
C GLN A 115 -5.06 13.55 -16.17
N ARG A 116 -5.22 14.75 -15.57
CA ARG A 116 -4.39 15.93 -15.87
C ARG A 116 -2.96 15.86 -15.29
N MET A 117 -2.77 15.27 -14.11
CA MET A 117 -1.43 14.99 -13.56
C MET A 117 -0.67 13.93 -14.38
N VAL A 118 -1.40 13.06 -15.08
CA VAL A 118 -0.85 11.95 -15.90
C VAL A 118 -0.33 12.42 -17.28
N VAL A 119 -0.72 13.61 -17.75
CA VAL A 119 -0.44 14.09 -19.13
C VAL A 119 0.59 15.23 -19.18
N GLN A 120 1.45 15.39 -18.17
CA GLN A 120 2.58 16.34 -18.25
C GLN A 120 3.89 15.57 -18.43
N PRO A 121 4.34 15.31 -19.67
CA PRO A 121 5.67 14.76 -19.88
C PRO A 121 6.72 15.78 -19.44
N GLN A 122 7.58 15.39 -18.51
CA GLN A 122 8.79 16.15 -18.18
C GLN A 122 9.83 15.93 -19.28
N PRO A 123 10.43 16.98 -19.89
CA PRO A 123 11.27 16.84 -21.08
C PRO A 123 12.62 16.13 -20.93
N TRP A 124 13.00 15.62 -19.75
CA TRP A 124 14.41 15.31 -19.44
C TRP A 124 14.77 13.83 -19.21
N LEU A 125 13.93 12.87 -19.56
CA LEU A 125 14.31 11.45 -19.41
C LEU A 125 14.22 10.69 -20.74
N PRO A 126 15.37 10.39 -21.39
CA PRO A 126 15.38 9.52 -22.54
C PRO A 126 15.19 8.07 -22.08
N GLY A 127 14.12 7.44 -22.56
CA GLY A 127 14.01 5.98 -22.69
C GLY A 127 13.86 5.18 -21.39
N SER A 128 12.62 5.01 -20.94
CA SER A 128 12.04 3.69 -20.58
C SER A 128 10.67 3.90 -19.93
N CYS A 129 9.73 3.02 -20.24
CA CYS A 129 8.37 3.04 -19.73
C CYS A 129 8.37 2.89 -18.21
N VAL A 130 8.19 4.00 -17.50
CA VAL A 130 7.95 4.01 -16.06
C VAL A 130 6.46 3.75 -15.86
N THR A 131 6.10 2.54 -15.42
CA THR A 131 4.70 2.19 -15.10
C THR A 131 4.18 3.07 -13.96
N GLN A 132 2.94 3.55 -14.12
CA GLN A 132 2.21 4.53 -13.32
C GLN A 132 2.38 4.43 -11.78
N GLY A 133 2.57 3.22 -11.23
CA GLY A 133 2.81 3.01 -9.80
C GLY A 133 4.12 3.63 -9.30
N MET A 134 5.13 3.75 -10.17
CA MET A 134 6.42 4.33 -9.81
C MET A 134 6.32 5.82 -9.48
N LEU A 135 5.35 6.57 -10.03
CA LEU A 135 5.22 8.02 -9.79
C LEU A 135 4.62 8.33 -8.41
N VAL A 136 3.66 7.52 -7.94
CA VAL A 136 3.10 7.61 -6.57
C VAL A 136 4.20 7.20 -5.57
N MET A 137 4.89 6.10 -5.84
CA MET A 137 6.05 5.66 -5.06
C MET A 137 7.17 6.71 -5.02
N LEU A 138 7.47 7.39 -6.13
CA LEU A 138 8.45 8.47 -6.18
C LEU A 138 7.98 9.71 -5.42
N THR A 139 6.68 10.03 -5.38
CA THR A 139 6.16 11.16 -4.59
C THR A 139 6.23 10.86 -3.09
N ILE A 140 5.89 9.63 -2.68
CA ILE A 140 6.05 9.16 -1.31
C ILE A 140 7.53 9.14 -0.93
N ASN A 141 8.42 8.58 -1.76
CA ASN A 141 9.88 8.61 -1.54
C ASN A 141 10.48 10.02 -1.54
N LYS A 142 9.96 10.95 -2.36
CA LYS A 142 10.45 12.35 -2.40
C LYS A 142 10.00 13.16 -1.19
N HIS A 143 8.84 12.87 -0.60
CA HIS A 143 8.35 13.49 0.63
C HIS A 143 8.84 12.78 1.91
N LEU A 144 9.36 11.56 1.79
CA LEU A 144 10.08 10.84 2.86
C LEU A 144 11.59 11.16 2.88
N ARG A 145 12.04 12.24 2.23
CA ARG A 145 13.43 12.70 2.40
C ARG A 145 13.64 13.29 3.80
N VAL A 146 13.99 12.44 4.77
CA VAL A 146 14.93 12.64 5.91
C VAL A 146 15.20 11.22 6.46
N CYS A 147 16.41 10.70 6.73
CA CYS A 147 17.70 11.28 7.10
C CYS A 147 18.87 10.52 6.42
N GLU A 148 20.04 11.17 6.36
CA GLU A 148 21.35 10.56 6.05
C GLU A 148 21.75 9.45 7.03
#